data_AF-A0A7M3W487-F1
#
_entry.id   AF-A0A7M3W487-F1
#
_cell.length_a   1.000
_cell.length_b   1.000
_cell.length_c   1.000
_cell.angle_alpha   90.00
_cell.angle_beta   90.00
_cell.angle_gamma   90.00
#
_symmetry.space_group_name_H-M   'P 1'
#
loop_
_entity.id
_entity.type
_entity.pdbx_description
1 polymer ?
#
loop_
_entity_poly.entity_id
_entity_poly.type
_entity_poly.pdbx_seq_one_letter_code
_entity_poly.pdbx_strand_id
1 'polypeptide(L)'
;ETRENYSYSVDEMPILVEIYTATWCTNCVTTQGIMNDAIGDSNVEIIHYHRHWFEPRDPFGSNSTEERWTNTYGHAVTLNGGAPRLAPTKVVDGERMHYGSRANSDSLMDDYTASLSKGPNGLLNGNISLNLHQTEDFISFDWDISSLAIATQEKYALEPWILLIEEEAYFPDGSNGLETYEHVLLEALSLDSSEYSSGALEVPLPSLWDGDDLKVAILVDWIVDSSPSESPLPPPSIVYLLTSLVAMAYVRGPRLS
;
A
#
# COMPACT_ATOMS: atom_id res chain seq x y z
N GLU A 1 -0.99 5.66 -27.35
CA GLU A 1 -1.16 6.85 -26.50
C GLU A 1 -2.53 6.78 -25.87
N THR A 2 -2.58 6.70 -24.54
CA THR A 2 -3.81 6.53 -23.75
C THR A 2 -3.91 7.69 -22.77
N ARG A 3 -5.10 8.27 -22.61
CA ARG A 3 -5.37 9.32 -21.61
C ARG A 3 -6.62 8.97 -20.85
N GLU A 4 -6.50 8.94 -19.53
CA GLU A 4 -7.59 8.57 -18.63
C GLU A 4 -7.59 9.53 -17.45
N ASN A 5 -8.79 9.95 -17.06
CA ASN A 5 -8.99 10.90 -15.97
C ASN A 5 -9.90 10.24 -14.95
N TYR A 6 -9.44 10.23 -13.70
CA TYR A 6 -10.14 9.62 -12.59
C TYR A 6 -10.34 10.63 -11.47
N SER A 7 -11.50 10.53 -10.81
CA SER A 7 -11.83 11.32 -9.64
C SER A 7 -12.51 10.41 -8.64
N TYR A 8 -12.03 10.42 -7.40
CA TYR A 8 -12.47 9.54 -6.33
C TYR A 8 -12.93 10.39 -5.16
N SER A 9 -14.14 10.13 -4.68
CA SER A 9 -14.57 10.67 -3.40
C SER A 9 -14.03 9.81 -2.27
N VAL A 10 -13.64 10.44 -1.16
CA VAL A 10 -13.12 9.72 0.01
C VAL A 10 -14.13 8.70 0.54
N ASP A 11 -15.42 8.99 0.49
CA ASP A 11 -16.48 8.09 0.95
C ASP A 11 -16.61 6.81 0.09
N GLU A 12 -16.00 6.79 -1.09
CA GLU A 12 -16.03 5.67 -2.04
C GLU A 12 -14.73 4.84 -2.01
N MET A 13 -13.75 5.24 -1.21
CA MET A 13 -12.45 4.57 -1.19
C MET A 13 -12.51 3.22 -0.49
N PRO A 14 -11.80 2.20 -1.02
CA PRO A 14 -11.73 0.89 -0.39
C PRO A 14 -10.96 0.96 0.93
N ILE A 15 -11.17 -0.04 1.76
CA ILE A 15 -10.24 -0.34 2.86
C ILE A 15 -8.90 -0.74 2.24
N LEU A 16 -7.80 -0.20 2.75
CA LEU A 16 -6.48 -0.56 2.26
C LEU A 16 -5.85 -1.64 3.14
N VAL A 17 -5.29 -2.69 2.53
CA VAL A 17 -4.48 -3.69 3.22
C VAL A 17 -3.11 -3.79 2.56
N GLU A 18 -2.09 -3.28 3.24
CA GLU A 18 -0.70 -3.36 2.80
C GLU A 18 -0.01 -4.56 3.44
N ILE A 19 0.60 -5.44 2.63
CA ILE A 19 1.09 -6.74 3.08
C ILE A 19 2.55 -6.92 2.72
N TYR A 20 3.42 -6.99 3.72
CA TYR A 20 4.82 -7.36 3.53
C TYR A 20 4.97 -8.87 3.48
N THR A 21 5.47 -9.37 2.36
CA THR A 21 5.49 -10.80 2.02
C THR A 21 6.82 -11.22 1.40
N ALA A 22 6.96 -12.51 1.14
CA ALA A 22 8.01 -13.00 0.27
C ALA A 22 7.64 -14.31 -0.46
N THR A 23 8.23 -14.55 -1.64
CA THR A 23 8.05 -15.79 -2.44
C THR A 23 8.51 -17.05 -1.72
N TRP A 24 9.39 -16.91 -0.73
CA TRP A 24 9.87 -18.03 0.10
C TRP A 24 9.06 -18.23 1.39
N CYS A 25 8.12 -17.34 1.70
CA CYS A 25 7.41 -17.31 2.97
C CYS A 25 6.13 -18.17 2.93
N THR A 26 6.20 -19.41 3.38
CA THR A 26 5.03 -20.30 3.46
C THR A 26 3.94 -19.77 4.40
N ASN A 27 4.32 -19.15 5.52
CA ASN A 27 3.35 -18.55 6.45
C ASN A 27 2.61 -17.34 5.83
N CYS A 28 3.21 -16.68 4.84
CA CYS A 28 2.59 -15.58 4.13
C CYS A 28 1.37 -16.08 3.34
N VAL A 29 1.50 -17.23 2.67
CA VAL A 29 0.39 -17.91 1.98
C VAL A 29 -0.76 -18.21 2.94
N THR A 30 -0.47 -18.85 4.08
CA THR A 30 -1.50 -19.21 5.07
C THR A 30 -2.22 -17.99 5.61
N THR A 31 -1.47 -16.96 6.02
CA THR A 31 -2.07 -15.74 6.59
C THR A 31 -2.76 -14.88 5.54
N GLN A 32 -2.35 -14.97 4.27
CA GLN A 32 -3.07 -14.35 3.15
C GLN A 32 -4.42 -15.01 2.94
N GLY A 33 -4.49 -16.34 2.93
CA GLY A 33 -5.76 -17.07 2.82
C GLY A 33 -6.77 -16.65 3.91
N ILE A 34 -6.30 -16.56 5.16
CA ILE A 34 -7.14 -16.09 6.28
C ILE A 34 -7.59 -14.63 6.08
N MET A 35 -6.72 -13.75 5.56
CA MET A 35 -7.09 -12.37 5.25
C MET A 35 -8.14 -12.31 4.14
N ASN A 36 -7.96 -13.07 3.05
CA ASN A 36 -8.93 -13.14 1.95
C ASN A 36 -10.31 -13.62 2.44
N ASP A 37 -10.33 -14.64 3.30
CA ASP A 37 -11.56 -15.12 3.92
C ASP A 37 -12.21 -14.06 4.83
N ALA A 38 -11.41 -13.28 5.57
CA ALA A 38 -11.90 -12.18 6.43
C ALA A 38 -12.44 -10.98 5.63
N ILE A 39 -11.85 -10.71 4.46
CA ILE A 39 -12.31 -9.67 3.52
C ILE A 39 -13.71 -10.02 3.00
N GLY A 40 -13.91 -11.26 2.55
CA GLY A 40 -15.18 -11.70 1.97
C GLY A 40 -15.63 -10.79 0.82
N ASP A 41 -16.82 -10.19 0.95
CA ASP A 41 -17.41 -9.28 -0.04
C ASP A 41 -17.09 -7.79 0.23
N SER A 42 -16.21 -7.48 1.18
CA SER A 42 -15.85 -6.11 1.53
C SER A 42 -15.08 -5.43 0.40
N ASN A 43 -15.30 -4.14 0.18
CA ASN A 43 -14.52 -3.35 -0.77
C ASN A 43 -13.11 -3.07 -0.20
N VAL A 44 -12.15 -3.92 -0.57
CA VAL A 44 -10.78 -3.89 -0.05
C VAL A 44 -9.81 -3.86 -1.22
N GLU A 45 -8.80 -3.01 -1.09
CA GLU A 45 -7.63 -3.02 -1.95
C GLU A 45 -6.45 -3.64 -1.20
N ILE A 46 -5.75 -4.55 -1.86
CA ILE A 46 -4.57 -5.23 -1.30
C ILE A 46 -3.34 -4.79 -2.08
N ILE A 47 -2.23 -4.53 -1.38
CA ILE A 47 -0.94 -4.23 -2.00
C ILE A 47 0.13 -5.11 -1.37
N HIS A 48 0.82 -5.92 -2.17
CA HIS A 48 1.90 -6.80 -1.70
C HIS A 48 3.26 -6.12 -1.86
N TYR A 49 3.86 -5.80 -0.73
CA TYR A 49 5.25 -5.40 -0.60
C TYR A 49 6.12 -6.64 -0.52
N HIS A 50 6.80 -6.94 -1.62
CA HIS A 50 7.78 -8.00 -1.63
C HIS A 50 9.11 -7.53 -1.07
N ARG A 51 9.74 -8.38 -0.26
CA ARG A 51 11.06 -8.11 0.33
C ARG A 51 12.11 -7.94 -0.77
N HIS A 52 13.02 -6.98 -0.60
CA HIS A 52 14.05 -6.63 -1.60
C HIS A 52 15.46 -6.49 -1.01
N TRP A 53 15.62 -5.73 0.08
CA TRP A 53 16.97 -5.46 0.60
C TRP A 53 17.62 -6.70 1.20
N PHE A 54 18.82 -7.02 0.73
CA PHE A 54 19.56 -8.22 1.13
C PHE A 54 18.73 -9.50 0.89
N GLU A 55 17.92 -9.52 -0.17
CA GLU A 55 17.02 -10.62 -0.53
C GLU A 55 17.45 -11.25 -1.87
N PRO A 56 17.95 -12.50 -1.86
CA PRO A 56 18.37 -13.16 -3.09
C PRO A 56 17.32 -14.08 -3.72
N ARG A 57 16.16 -14.32 -3.08
CA ARG A 57 15.17 -15.32 -3.52
C ARG A 57 13.83 -14.73 -3.94
N ASP A 58 13.51 -13.54 -3.46
CA ASP A 58 12.32 -12.82 -3.88
C ASP A 58 12.69 -11.81 -4.98
N PRO A 59 12.12 -11.93 -6.19
CA PRO A 59 12.51 -11.07 -7.29
C PRO A 59 11.59 -9.85 -7.46
N PHE A 60 10.49 -9.75 -6.70
CA PHE A 60 9.40 -8.82 -6.99
C PHE A 60 9.58 -7.44 -6.36
N GLY A 61 10.26 -7.36 -5.21
CA GLY A 61 10.48 -6.09 -4.54
C GLY A 61 11.49 -5.18 -5.28
N SER A 62 11.48 -3.90 -4.96
CA SER A 62 12.44 -2.91 -5.45
C SER A 62 12.93 -2.01 -4.32
N ASN A 63 13.92 -1.14 -4.59
CA ASN A 63 14.40 -0.21 -3.56
C ASN A 63 13.28 0.73 -3.11
N SER A 64 12.45 1.23 -4.03
CA SER A 64 11.41 2.19 -3.69
C SER A 64 10.30 1.57 -2.83
N THR A 65 9.91 0.32 -3.10
CA THR A 65 8.90 -0.38 -2.31
C THR A 65 9.39 -0.73 -0.91
N GLU A 66 10.65 -1.15 -0.79
CA GLU A 66 11.31 -1.44 0.48
C GLU A 66 11.57 -0.17 1.31
N GLU A 67 11.96 0.93 0.66
CA GLU A 67 12.10 2.25 1.29
C GLU A 67 10.78 2.75 1.85
N ARG A 68 9.70 2.72 1.04
CA ARG A 68 8.37 3.10 1.52
C ARG A 68 7.98 2.26 2.74
N TRP A 69 8.02 0.93 2.63
CA TRP A 69 7.66 0.06 3.75
C TRP A 69 8.49 0.36 5.02
N THR A 70 9.81 0.49 4.87
CA THR A 70 10.69 0.70 6.01
C THR A 70 10.51 2.08 6.65
N ASN A 71 10.30 3.13 5.84
CA ASN A 71 10.07 4.48 6.33
C ASN A 71 8.70 4.61 7.02
N THR A 72 7.68 3.99 6.46
CA THR A 72 6.29 4.06 6.96
C THR A 72 6.05 3.13 8.15
N TYR A 73 6.44 1.86 8.04
CA TYR A 73 6.11 0.82 9.02
C TYR A 73 7.32 0.22 9.75
N GLY A 74 8.53 0.35 9.21
CA GLY A 74 9.70 -0.39 9.70
C GLY A 74 10.01 -0.19 11.18
N HIS A 75 9.81 1.02 11.72
CA HIS A 75 9.98 1.26 13.16
C HIS A 75 8.94 0.51 14.00
N ALA A 76 7.66 0.56 13.61
CA ALA A 76 6.58 -0.14 14.29
C ALA A 76 6.77 -1.67 14.23
N VAL A 77 7.15 -2.21 13.07
CA VAL A 77 7.46 -3.64 12.92
C VAL A 77 8.64 -4.02 13.81
N THR A 78 9.68 -3.18 13.91
CA THR A 78 10.85 -3.44 14.76
C THR A 78 10.49 -3.52 16.23
N LEU A 79 9.61 -2.64 16.72
CA LEU A 79 9.21 -2.61 18.12
C LEU A 79 8.44 -3.87 18.54
N ASN A 80 7.61 -4.41 17.65
CA ASN A 80 6.77 -5.58 17.97
C ASN A 80 7.43 -6.91 17.60
N GLY A 81 8.15 -6.95 16.48
CA GLY A 81 8.70 -8.18 15.90
C GLY A 81 10.23 -8.29 15.96
N GLY A 82 10.94 -7.22 16.28
CA GLY A 82 12.41 -7.20 16.46
C GLY A 82 13.22 -6.85 15.22
N ALA A 83 12.60 -6.64 14.06
CA ALA A 83 13.26 -6.16 12.83
C ALA A 83 12.26 -5.40 11.93
N PRO A 84 12.72 -4.50 11.04
CA PRO A 84 11.81 -3.63 10.28
C PRO A 84 11.09 -4.32 9.11
N ARG A 85 11.58 -5.50 8.70
CA ARG A 85 11.27 -6.17 7.44
C ARG A 85 10.87 -7.62 7.66
N LEU A 86 9.82 -7.81 8.46
CA LEU A 86 9.35 -9.13 8.88
C LEU A 86 8.15 -9.55 8.05
N ALA A 87 8.30 -10.62 7.29
CA ALA A 87 7.20 -11.27 6.57
C ALA A 87 6.65 -12.47 7.38
N PRO A 88 5.32 -12.69 7.43
CA PRO A 88 4.27 -11.77 6.97
C PRO A 88 4.07 -10.60 7.94
N THR A 89 3.81 -9.41 7.40
CA THR A 89 3.18 -8.31 8.16
C THR A 89 2.05 -7.73 7.31
N LYS A 90 0.94 -7.38 7.94
CA LYS A 90 -0.24 -6.80 7.30
C LYS A 90 -0.62 -5.52 8.04
N VAL A 91 -0.96 -4.46 7.32
CA VAL A 91 -1.44 -3.21 7.90
C VAL A 91 -2.74 -2.83 7.23
N VAL A 92 -3.80 -2.64 8.03
CA VAL A 92 -5.12 -2.20 7.56
C VAL A 92 -5.25 -0.69 7.76
N ASP A 93 -5.59 0.03 6.69
CA ASP A 93 -5.73 1.50 6.57
C ASP A 93 -4.53 2.30 7.11
N GLY A 94 -3.33 1.72 7.12
CA GLY A 94 -2.14 2.34 7.73
C GLY A 94 -2.08 2.29 9.27
N GLU A 95 -3.14 1.82 9.93
CA GLU A 95 -3.31 1.97 11.38
C GLU A 95 -3.18 0.67 12.18
N ARG A 96 -3.61 -0.45 11.59
CA ARG A 96 -3.81 -1.71 12.33
C ARG A 96 -2.87 -2.78 11.83
N MET A 97 -1.75 -2.93 12.52
CA MET A 97 -0.68 -3.85 12.18
C MET A 97 -0.88 -5.24 12.78
N HIS A 98 -0.77 -6.27 11.92
CA HIS A 98 -0.73 -7.68 12.27
C HIS A 98 0.57 -8.28 11.78
N TYR A 99 1.40 -8.82 12.67
CA TYR A 99 2.68 -9.39 12.30
C TYR A 99 2.73 -10.89 12.61
N GLY A 100 3.37 -11.65 11.72
CA GLY A 100 3.52 -13.08 11.83
C GLY A 100 2.20 -13.84 11.68
N SER A 101 2.15 -15.02 12.30
CA SER A 101 1.04 -15.98 12.19
C SER A 101 0.40 -16.29 13.54
N ARG A 102 0.53 -15.39 14.52
CA ARG A 102 -0.04 -15.55 15.87
C ARG A 102 -1.19 -14.57 16.04
N ALA A 103 -2.31 -15.09 16.51
CA ALA A 103 -3.44 -14.26 16.89
C ALA A 103 -3.13 -13.45 18.17
N ASN A 104 -3.66 -12.25 18.23
CA ASN A 104 -3.74 -11.41 19.42
C ASN A 104 -5.05 -11.69 20.21
N SER A 105 -6.06 -12.27 19.56
CA SER A 105 -7.31 -12.73 20.17
C SER A 105 -7.49 -14.25 20.03
N ASP A 106 -8.74 -14.71 19.91
CA ASP A 106 -9.10 -16.13 19.79
C ASP A 106 -8.60 -16.73 18.46
N SER A 107 -8.54 -15.93 17.38
CA SER A 107 -8.01 -16.36 16.09
C SER A 107 -7.51 -15.19 15.22
N LEU A 108 -6.65 -15.49 14.23
CA LEU A 108 -6.24 -14.49 13.24
C LEU A 108 -7.43 -13.99 12.41
N MET A 109 -8.43 -14.84 12.19
CA MET A 109 -9.67 -14.47 11.51
C MET A 109 -10.41 -13.36 12.28
N ASP A 110 -10.54 -13.52 13.59
CA ASP A 110 -11.20 -12.54 14.45
C ASP A 110 -10.42 -11.21 14.47
N ASP A 111 -9.09 -11.29 14.55
CA ASP A 111 -8.20 -10.11 14.51
C ASP A 111 -8.32 -9.33 13.19
N TYR A 112 -8.34 -10.03 12.06
CA TYR A 112 -8.48 -9.43 10.73
C TYR A 112 -9.87 -8.84 10.52
N THR A 113 -10.92 -9.60 10.86
CA THR A 113 -12.31 -9.13 10.76
C THR A 113 -12.54 -7.88 11.61
N ALA A 114 -12.05 -7.88 12.85
CA ALA A 114 -12.14 -6.71 13.73
C ALA A 114 -11.44 -5.50 13.11
N SER A 115 -10.28 -5.69 12.49
CA SER A 115 -9.50 -4.61 11.88
C SER A 115 -10.13 -4.05 10.60
N LEU A 116 -10.71 -4.90 9.77
CA LEU A 116 -11.44 -4.49 8.56
C LEU A 116 -12.72 -3.72 8.93
N SER A 117 -13.40 -4.12 10.00
CA SER A 117 -14.67 -3.49 10.41
C SER A 117 -14.55 -2.14 11.12
N LYS A 118 -13.34 -1.73 11.52
CA LYS A 118 -13.14 -0.53 12.35
C LYS A 118 -13.27 0.77 11.55
N GLY A 119 -12.89 0.75 10.28
CA GLY A 119 -12.72 1.94 9.44
C GLY A 119 -11.54 2.82 9.89
N PRO A 120 -11.27 3.92 9.18
CA PRO A 120 -10.21 4.87 9.53
C PRO A 120 -10.55 5.65 10.81
N ASN A 121 -9.56 5.96 11.66
CA ASN A 121 -9.81 6.75 12.87
C ASN A 121 -10.01 8.25 12.58
N GLY A 122 -9.71 8.72 11.36
CA GLY A 122 -9.88 10.10 10.92
C GLY A 122 -11.13 10.32 10.08
N LEU A 123 -11.86 11.41 10.36
CA LEU A 123 -12.94 11.89 9.48
C LEU A 123 -12.31 12.68 8.33
N LEU A 124 -12.29 12.05 7.17
CA LEU A 124 -11.71 12.59 5.96
C LEU A 124 -12.82 13.04 5.03
N ASN A 125 -12.57 14.12 4.30
CA ASN A 125 -13.48 14.58 3.26
C ASN A 125 -12.68 15.11 2.08
N GLY A 126 -13.34 15.19 0.93
CA GLY A 126 -12.78 15.73 -0.29
C GLY A 126 -12.69 14.67 -1.37
N ASN A 127 -11.86 14.96 -2.37
CA ASN A 127 -11.66 14.12 -3.53
C ASN A 127 -10.18 14.07 -3.91
N ILE A 128 -9.80 12.95 -4.52
CA ILE A 128 -8.53 12.77 -5.21
C ILE A 128 -8.82 12.77 -6.71
N SER A 129 -8.09 13.58 -7.47
CA SER A 129 -8.10 13.49 -8.93
C SER A 129 -6.74 12.98 -9.41
N LEU A 130 -6.77 12.06 -10.38
CA LEU A 130 -5.58 11.50 -11.00
C LEU A 130 -5.83 11.41 -12.51
N ASN A 131 -4.97 12.06 -13.30
CA ASN A 131 -4.96 11.93 -14.75
C ASN A 131 -3.71 11.15 -15.13
N LEU A 132 -3.89 10.18 -16.02
CA LEU A 132 -2.83 9.33 -16.52
C LEU A 132 -2.67 9.55 -18.01
N HIS A 133 -1.42 9.66 -18.44
CA HIS A 133 -1.05 9.74 -19.84
C HIS A 133 0.03 8.71 -20.14
N GLN A 134 -0.27 7.74 -20.98
CA GLN A 134 0.64 6.65 -21.30
C GLN A 134 1.10 6.74 -22.76
N THR A 135 2.41 6.63 -22.95
CA THR A 135 3.09 6.49 -24.25
C THR A 135 3.65 5.07 -24.39
N GLU A 136 4.53 4.83 -25.37
CA GLU A 136 5.15 3.51 -25.55
C GLU A 136 6.16 3.19 -24.44
N ASP A 137 6.92 4.20 -24.00
CA ASP A 137 8.05 4.03 -23.07
C ASP A 137 7.81 4.68 -21.69
N PHE A 138 6.84 5.59 -21.59
CA PHE A 138 6.63 6.43 -20.41
C PHE A 138 5.16 6.49 -19.98
N ILE A 139 4.97 6.72 -18.69
CA ILE A 139 3.69 7.07 -18.09
C ILE A 139 3.84 8.36 -17.29
N SER A 140 2.91 9.28 -17.52
CA SER A 140 2.85 10.58 -16.85
C SER A 140 1.58 10.65 -16.00
N PHE A 141 1.71 11.26 -14.82
CA PHE A 141 0.66 11.41 -13.83
C PHE A 141 0.47 12.89 -13.53
N ASP A 142 -0.77 13.35 -13.54
CA ASP A 142 -1.16 14.65 -12.98
C ASP A 142 -2.16 14.41 -11.85
N TRP A 143 -1.82 14.80 -10.62
CA TRP A 143 -2.70 14.61 -9.46
C TRP A 143 -3.16 15.94 -8.87
N ASP A 144 -4.33 15.89 -8.23
CA ASP A 144 -4.86 16.97 -7.40
C ASP A 144 -5.56 16.38 -6.17
N ILE A 145 -4.99 16.68 -5.00
CA ILE A 145 -5.47 16.33 -3.66
C ILE A 145 -5.81 17.58 -2.84
N SER A 146 -5.91 18.75 -3.47
CA SER A 146 -6.14 20.05 -2.81
C SER A 146 -7.46 20.15 -2.04
N SER A 147 -8.41 19.30 -2.41
CA SER A 147 -9.71 19.23 -1.73
C SER A 147 -9.71 18.29 -0.52
N LEU A 148 -8.67 17.47 -0.32
CA LEU A 148 -8.57 16.60 0.84
C LEU A 148 -8.45 17.43 2.12
N ALA A 149 -9.28 17.10 3.09
CA ALA A 149 -9.29 17.73 4.40
C ALA A 149 -9.56 16.70 5.49
N ILE A 150 -8.78 16.79 6.57
CA ILE A 150 -8.94 15.98 7.76
C ILE A 150 -9.65 16.81 8.83
N ALA A 151 -10.75 16.30 9.38
CA ALA A 151 -11.44 16.92 10.50
C ALA A 151 -10.70 16.63 11.81
N THR A 152 -9.54 17.27 11.99
CA THR A 152 -8.72 17.21 13.20
C THR A 152 -8.40 18.61 13.73
N GLN A 153 -8.16 18.72 15.04
CA GLN A 153 -7.67 19.95 15.67
C GLN A 153 -6.13 20.05 15.66
N GLU A 154 -5.46 18.96 15.31
CA GLU A 154 -4.01 18.86 15.25
C GLU A 154 -3.50 19.23 13.87
N LYS A 155 -2.21 19.59 13.79
CA LYS A 155 -1.58 19.80 12.48
C LYS A 155 -1.40 18.45 11.81
N TYR A 156 -1.59 18.42 10.49
CA TYR A 156 -1.34 17.23 9.69
C TYR A 156 -0.56 17.58 8.43
N ALA A 157 0.19 16.61 7.93
CA ALA A 157 0.79 16.62 6.61
C ALA A 157 0.13 15.55 5.74
N LEU A 158 0.05 15.82 4.43
CA LEU A 158 -0.35 14.84 3.43
C LEU A 158 0.90 14.43 2.64
N GLU A 159 1.07 13.13 2.45
CA GLU A 159 2.18 12.53 1.73
C GLU A 159 1.60 11.64 0.61
N PRO A 160 1.45 12.18 -0.61
CA PRO A 160 0.96 11.41 -1.74
C PRO A 160 2.07 10.54 -2.35
N TRP A 161 1.65 9.39 -2.86
CA TRP A 161 2.46 8.40 -3.54
C TRP A 161 1.74 7.91 -4.78
N ILE A 162 2.49 7.64 -5.85
CA ILE A 162 2.02 6.80 -6.95
C ILE A 162 2.60 5.40 -6.75
N LEU A 163 1.75 4.40 -6.79
CA LEU A 163 2.09 2.99 -6.67
C LEU A 163 1.84 2.31 -8.01
N LEU A 164 2.85 1.62 -8.52
CA LEU A 164 2.78 0.80 -9.74
C LEU A 164 2.67 -0.66 -9.33
N ILE A 165 1.54 -1.28 -9.63
CA ILE A 165 1.14 -2.60 -9.14
C ILE A 165 0.90 -3.50 -10.36
N GLU A 166 1.53 -4.67 -10.38
CA GLU A 166 1.16 -5.74 -11.30
C GLU A 166 0.06 -6.58 -10.64
N GLU A 167 -1.05 -6.81 -11.34
CA GLU A 167 -2.19 -7.50 -10.72
C GLU A 167 -1.93 -8.99 -10.57
N GLU A 168 -1.23 -9.61 -11.52
CA GLU A 168 -0.86 -11.02 -11.53
C GLU A 168 0.56 -11.19 -12.07
N ALA A 169 1.42 -11.87 -11.31
CA ALA A 169 2.79 -12.17 -11.73
C ALA A 169 3.09 -13.67 -11.61
N TYR A 170 3.47 -14.31 -12.71
CA TYR A 170 3.82 -15.73 -12.74
C TYR A 170 5.30 -15.97 -12.40
N PHE A 171 5.56 -16.60 -11.25
CA PHE A 171 6.87 -17.00 -10.76
C PHE A 171 6.84 -18.39 -10.07
N PRO A 172 6.97 -19.50 -10.83
CA PRO A 172 6.88 -20.86 -10.28
C PRO A 172 8.07 -21.27 -9.41
N ASP A 173 9.18 -20.53 -9.46
CA ASP A 173 10.39 -20.83 -8.69
C ASP A 173 10.28 -20.41 -7.20
N GLY A 174 9.17 -19.77 -6.80
CA GLY A 174 8.88 -19.41 -5.42
C GLY A 174 8.73 -20.63 -4.52
N SER A 175 9.47 -20.68 -3.41
CA SER A 175 9.47 -21.85 -2.52
C SER A 175 8.24 -21.97 -1.61
N ASN A 176 7.29 -21.04 -1.69
CA ASN A 176 6.04 -21.08 -0.95
C ASN A 176 4.88 -21.80 -1.68
N GLY A 177 5.06 -22.13 -2.97
CA GLY A 177 4.13 -22.95 -3.75
C GLY A 177 2.90 -22.23 -4.32
N LEU A 178 2.88 -20.90 -4.36
CA LEU A 178 1.79 -20.14 -5.00
C LEU A 178 1.88 -20.15 -6.53
N GLU A 179 3.10 -20.11 -7.07
CA GLU A 179 3.44 -19.94 -8.50
C GLU A 179 2.95 -18.64 -9.14
N THR A 180 1.78 -18.14 -8.76
CA THR A 180 1.17 -16.89 -9.22
C THR A 180 0.99 -15.96 -8.02
N TYR A 181 1.45 -14.73 -8.14
CA TYR A 181 1.44 -13.73 -7.07
C TYR A 181 0.59 -12.55 -7.51
N GLU A 182 -0.36 -12.16 -6.68
CA GLU A 182 -1.32 -11.08 -7.00
C GLU A 182 -0.91 -9.76 -6.33
N HIS A 183 -1.31 -8.65 -6.93
CA HIS A 183 -1.15 -7.29 -6.38
C HIS A 183 0.30 -6.93 -6.03
N VAL A 184 1.24 -7.33 -6.89
CA VAL A 184 2.67 -7.15 -6.69
C VAL A 184 3.06 -5.69 -6.88
N LEU A 185 3.49 -5.03 -5.81
CA LEU A 185 3.98 -3.66 -5.92
C LEU A 185 5.38 -3.64 -6.55
N LEU A 186 5.48 -3.03 -7.73
CA LEU A 186 6.72 -2.88 -8.49
C LEU A 186 7.51 -1.65 -8.05
N GLU A 187 6.83 -0.50 -7.96
CA GLU A 187 7.43 0.78 -7.59
C GLU A 187 6.53 1.63 -6.69
N ALA A 188 7.15 2.35 -5.75
CA ALA A 188 6.49 3.35 -4.92
C ALA A 188 7.14 4.72 -5.12
N LEU A 189 6.45 5.62 -5.79
CA LEU A 189 6.96 6.93 -6.20
C LEU A 189 6.45 7.99 -5.21
N SER A 190 7.36 8.52 -4.39
CA SER A 190 7.05 9.64 -3.51
C SER A 190 6.78 10.88 -4.35
N LEU A 191 5.67 11.56 -4.07
CA LEU A 191 5.33 12.81 -4.73
C LEU A 191 5.69 13.97 -3.79
N ASP A 192 6.47 14.91 -4.31
CA ASP A 192 6.96 16.04 -3.53
C ASP A 192 5.78 16.92 -3.10
N SER A 193 5.33 16.79 -1.85
CA SER A 193 4.18 17.51 -1.29
C SER A 193 4.54 18.89 -0.72
N SER A 194 5.81 19.27 -0.84
CA SER A 194 6.36 20.48 -0.24
C SER A 194 6.09 21.74 -1.08
N GLU A 195 4.81 22.02 -1.34
CA GLU A 195 4.17 23.34 -1.60
C GLU A 195 2.83 23.19 -2.36
N TYR A 196 2.63 22.08 -3.07
CA TYR A 196 1.50 21.91 -3.96
C TYR A 196 0.73 20.63 -3.64
N SER A 197 -0.53 20.78 -3.26
CA SER A 197 -1.52 19.69 -3.17
C SER A 197 -1.95 19.17 -4.56
N SER A 198 -1.17 19.46 -5.59
CA SER A 198 -1.34 19.01 -6.97
C SER A 198 0.05 19.00 -7.63
N GLY A 199 0.23 18.20 -8.66
CA GLY A 199 1.53 18.11 -9.32
C GLY A 199 1.51 17.22 -10.54
N ALA A 200 2.67 17.11 -11.17
CA ALA A 200 2.89 16.25 -12.32
C ALA A 200 4.21 15.47 -12.17
N LEU A 201 4.21 14.22 -12.60
CA LEU A 201 5.38 13.33 -12.60
C LEU A 201 5.36 12.49 -13.87
N GLU A 202 6.52 12.28 -14.49
CA GLU A 202 6.68 11.36 -15.60
C GLU A 202 7.77 10.36 -15.26
N VAL A 203 7.49 9.08 -15.50
CA VAL A 203 8.42 7.97 -15.25
C VAL A 203 8.42 7.00 -16.42
N PRO A 204 9.51 6.23 -16.60
CA PRO A 204 9.50 5.10 -17.53
C PRO A 204 8.42 4.09 -17.16
N LEU A 205 7.86 3.41 -18.15
CA LEU A 205 6.97 2.28 -17.89
C LEU A 205 7.75 1.14 -17.22
N PRO A 206 7.22 0.54 -16.14
CA PRO A 206 7.89 -0.56 -15.47
C PRO A 206 7.85 -1.81 -16.35
N SER A 207 8.84 -2.69 -16.16
CA SER A 207 8.79 -4.02 -16.75
C SER A 207 7.86 -4.91 -15.92
N LEU A 208 6.90 -5.54 -16.59
CA LEU A 208 5.94 -6.47 -16.00
C LEU A 208 6.49 -7.90 -16.15
N TRP A 209 6.15 -8.77 -15.22
CA TRP A 209 6.58 -10.17 -15.17
C TRP A 209 5.96 -11.03 -16.26
N ASP A 210 4.67 -10.87 -16.51
CA ASP A 210 3.96 -11.61 -17.56
C ASP A 210 3.66 -10.77 -18.81
N GLY A 211 3.83 -9.46 -18.72
CA GLY A 211 3.78 -8.51 -19.82
C GLY A 211 2.46 -7.75 -19.95
N ASP A 212 1.47 -7.93 -19.08
CA ASP A 212 0.27 -7.10 -19.05
C ASP A 212 -0.20 -6.70 -17.64
N ASP A 213 -1.48 -6.34 -17.49
CA ASP A 213 -2.18 -5.99 -16.23
C ASP A 213 -1.71 -4.86 -15.27
N LEU A 214 -0.78 -3.98 -15.66
CA LEU A 214 -0.37 -2.84 -14.83
C LEU A 214 -1.56 -2.01 -14.29
N LYS A 215 -1.62 -1.92 -12.96
CA LYS A 215 -2.51 -1.08 -12.18
C LYS A 215 -1.73 0.06 -11.53
N VAL A 216 -2.35 1.23 -11.52
CA VAL A 216 -1.77 2.44 -10.90
C VAL A 216 -2.67 2.86 -9.76
N ALA A 217 -2.10 3.02 -8.58
CA ALA A 217 -2.79 3.58 -7.42
C ALA A 217 -2.15 4.91 -7.00
N ILE A 218 -2.99 5.89 -6.63
CA ILE A 218 -2.55 7.02 -5.83
C ILE A 218 -2.89 6.72 -4.37
N LEU A 219 -1.87 6.72 -3.54
CA LEU A 219 -1.95 6.50 -2.11
C LEU A 219 -1.64 7.81 -1.41
N VAL A 220 -2.53 8.30 -0.56
CA VAL A 220 -2.28 9.48 0.28
C VAL A 220 -2.19 9.03 1.73
N ASP A 221 -0.98 9.09 2.25
CA ASP A 221 -0.73 8.98 3.67
C ASP A 221 -1.03 10.34 4.32
N TRP A 222 -1.65 10.33 5.50
CA TRP A 222 -1.63 11.51 6.34
C TRP A 222 -1.08 11.23 7.71
N ILE A 223 -0.43 12.26 8.22
CA ILE A 223 0.43 12.18 9.36
C ILE A 223 -0.01 13.31 10.28
N VAL A 224 -0.67 12.95 11.38
CA VAL A 224 -1.12 13.93 12.38
C VAL A 224 -0.02 14.11 13.44
N ASP A 225 0.43 15.34 13.66
CA ASP A 225 1.34 15.71 14.75
C ASP A 225 0.61 15.63 16.10
N SER A 226 0.46 14.43 16.66
CA SER A 226 -0.23 14.24 17.95
C SER A 226 0.72 14.16 19.14
N SER A 227 0.29 14.71 20.29
CA SER A 227 0.91 14.42 21.58
C SER A 227 0.62 12.97 21.99
N PRO A 228 1.54 12.25 22.66
CA PRO A 228 1.42 10.81 22.86
C PRO A 228 0.15 10.44 23.65
N SER A 229 -0.76 9.68 23.02
CA SER A 229 -1.87 9.02 23.71
C SER A 229 -1.58 7.52 23.89
N GLU A 230 -2.25 6.89 24.87
CA GLU A 230 -2.02 5.51 25.35
C GLU A 230 -2.40 4.41 24.32
N SER A 231 -1.78 4.39 23.15
CA SER A 231 -1.70 3.21 22.28
C SER A 231 -0.25 2.79 22.10
N PRO A 232 0.06 1.48 22.19
CA PRO A 232 1.40 1.01 21.97
C PRO A 232 1.66 1.08 20.46
N LEU A 233 2.36 2.14 20.04
CA LEU A 233 3.35 2.30 18.95
C LEU A 233 3.33 3.76 18.45
N PRO A 234 4.46 4.44 18.16
CA PRO A 234 5.87 4.24 18.55
C PRO A 234 6.37 5.30 19.60
N PRO A 235 7.59 5.16 20.19
CA PRO A 235 8.14 6.04 21.25
C PRO A 235 8.33 7.55 20.88
N PRO A 236 8.49 8.43 21.90
CA PRO A 236 7.72 9.67 22.09
C PRO A 236 8.37 10.94 21.53
N SER A 237 8.70 10.97 20.23
CA SER A 237 9.14 12.24 19.62
C SER A 237 8.07 12.94 18.79
N ILE A 238 7.10 12.22 18.22
CA ILE A 238 5.77 12.67 17.74
C ILE A 238 5.00 11.36 17.47
N VAL A 239 3.77 11.21 17.98
CA VAL A 239 2.90 10.09 17.59
C VAL A 239 2.23 10.53 16.29
N TYR A 240 2.68 9.97 15.18
CA TYR A 240 1.98 10.13 13.91
C TYR A 240 0.86 9.10 13.86
N LEU A 241 -0.39 9.56 13.95
CA LEU A 241 -1.50 8.77 13.42
C LEU A 241 -1.29 8.75 11.91
N LEU A 242 -0.84 7.61 11.41
CA LEU A 242 -0.78 7.33 9.99
C LEU A 242 -2.06 6.63 9.59
N THR A 243 -2.79 7.23 8.67
CA THR A 243 -3.87 6.52 7.99
C THR A 243 -3.71 6.82 6.49
N SER A 244 -4.21 5.90 5.68
CA SER A 244 -3.93 5.85 4.24
C SER A 244 -5.24 5.82 3.43
N LEU A 245 -5.28 6.52 2.30
CA LEU A 245 -6.37 6.47 1.32
C LEU A 245 -5.83 6.04 -0.05
N VAL A 246 -6.50 5.09 -0.70
CA VAL A 246 -6.09 4.60 -2.02
C VAL A 246 -7.18 4.78 -3.07
N ALA A 247 -6.77 5.26 -4.24
CA ALA A 247 -7.58 5.45 -5.43
C ALA A 247 -6.85 4.84 -6.65
N MET A 248 -7.56 4.24 -7.62
CA MET A 248 -6.92 3.30 -8.56
C MET A 248 -7.41 3.34 -10.01
N ALA A 249 -6.46 3.39 -10.93
CA ALA A 249 -6.66 3.32 -12.37
C ALA A 249 -6.07 2.03 -12.95
N TYR A 250 -6.75 1.43 -13.92
CA TYR A 250 -6.22 0.30 -14.69
C TYR A 250 -5.65 0.83 -16.00
N VAL A 251 -4.37 0.57 -16.25
CA VAL A 251 -3.69 1.01 -17.46
C VAL A 251 -3.59 -0.18 -18.40
N ARG A 252 -3.89 0.02 -19.69
CA ARG A 252 -3.70 -1.06 -20.66
C ARG A 252 -2.21 -1.28 -20.91
N GLY A 253 -1.73 -2.50 -20.65
CA GLY A 253 -0.38 -2.92 -21.01
C GLY A 253 -0.06 -2.72 -22.50
N PRO A 254 1.21 -2.49 -22.86
CA PRO A 254 1.62 -2.45 -24.25
C PRO A 254 1.32 -3.81 -24.90
N ARG A 255 0.59 -3.81 -26.02
CA ARG A 255 0.39 -5.05 -26.77
C ARG A 255 1.74 -5.52 -27.31
N LEU A 256 2.24 -6.64 -26.80
CA LEU A 256 3.32 -7.37 -27.45
C LEU A 256 2.82 -7.83 -28.83
N SER A 257 3.39 -7.26 -29.89
CA SER A 257 3.11 -7.61 -31.29
C SER A 257 3.87 -8.84 -31.74
#